data_AF-A0A6L3W469-F1
#
_entry.id   AF-A0A6L3W469-F1
#
_cell.length_a   1.000
_cell.length_b   1.000
_cell.length_c   1.000
_cell.angle_alpha   90.00
_cell.angle_beta   90.00
_cell.angle_gamma   90.00
#
_symmetry.space_group_name_H-M   'P 1'
#
loop_
_entity.id
_entity.type
_entity.pdbx_description
1 polymer ?
#
loop_
_entity_poly.entity_id
_entity_poly.type
_entity_poly.pdbx_seq_one_letter_code
_entity_poly.pdbx_strand_id
1 'polypeptide(L)'
;MTVNEKARLFRSYHEVLLVLPNAWDACSAAVIERAGASAIGTSSAAVSWALGRPDGEQLGRDAMAAAVRRIVRAVDVPVSADVEGGYGPGPGDVAATVEAVVDAGAAGINLEDSPGPAGSPLHSPEAQAERITAARQAAARAGAPDLVVNARTDVFFHQVGEPAGRLDEVIARAGRYAEAGADCLFVPGLLDLGLLRTLTAAVPIPVNAGSFFAGGPTVAMLAEAGVRRVSVGTALAGAAYTAALRAAEAFLKDGDLDATAGSVSPLELDGAMRRPAG
;
A
#
# COMPACT_ATOMS: atom_id res chain seq x y z
N MET A 1 4.63 0.70 -21.72
CA MET A 1 3.27 0.27 -21.31
C MET A 1 2.47 1.50 -20.91
N THR A 2 1.22 1.59 -21.35
CA THR A 2 0.25 2.55 -20.83
C THR A 2 -0.08 2.25 -19.35
N VAL A 3 -0.70 3.20 -18.65
CA VAL A 3 -1.14 2.99 -17.25
C VAL A 3 -2.12 1.81 -17.17
N ASN A 4 -3.05 1.69 -18.11
CA ASN A 4 -4.01 0.58 -18.12
C ASN A 4 -3.35 -0.78 -18.38
N GLU A 5 -2.34 -0.84 -19.25
CA GLU A 5 -1.56 -2.08 -19.45
C GLU A 5 -0.82 -2.49 -18.17
N LYS A 6 -0.21 -1.54 -17.47
CA LYS A 6 0.41 -1.80 -16.15
C LYS A 6 -0.62 -2.26 -15.11
N ALA A 7 -1.81 -1.65 -15.11
CA ALA A 7 -2.90 -2.02 -14.20
C ALA A 7 -3.41 -3.45 -14.46
N ARG A 8 -3.63 -3.81 -15.73
CA ARG A 8 -4.01 -5.18 -16.11
C ARG A 8 -2.95 -6.21 -15.74
N LEU A 9 -1.68 -5.89 -15.99
CA LEU A 9 -0.55 -6.72 -15.56
C LEU A 9 -0.54 -6.89 -14.05
N PHE A 10 -0.68 -5.79 -13.29
CA PHE A 10 -0.73 -5.81 -11.84
C PHE A 10 -1.90 -6.64 -11.30
N ARG A 11 -3.08 -6.57 -11.93
CA ARG A 11 -4.22 -7.42 -11.59
C ARG A 11 -3.89 -8.90 -11.71
N SER A 12 -3.23 -9.31 -12.80
CA SER A 12 -2.86 -10.74 -13.02
C SER A 12 -1.94 -11.30 -11.93
N TYR A 13 -1.16 -10.47 -11.25
CA TYR A 13 -0.27 -10.93 -10.17
C TYR A 13 -1.03 -11.45 -8.95
N HIS A 14 -2.32 -11.13 -8.80
CA HIS A 14 -3.16 -11.61 -7.70
C HIS A 14 -3.80 -12.98 -7.97
N GLU A 15 -3.63 -13.54 -9.18
CA GLU A 15 -4.01 -14.93 -9.48
C GLU A 15 -3.11 -15.93 -8.74
N VAL A 16 -1.87 -15.52 -8.47
CA VAL A 16 -0.90 -16.20 -7.61
C VAL A 16 -0.62 -15.35 -6.37
N LEU A 17 0.36 -15.75 -5.56
CA LEU A 17 0.80 -14.94 -4.42
C LEU A 17 1.71 -13.80 -4.90
N LEU A 18 1.27 -12.57 -4.67
CA LEU A 18 2.08 -11.36 -4.84
C LEU A 18 2.69 -10.92 -3.50
N VAL A 19 4.01 -10.86 -3.41
CA VAL A 19 4.69 -10.11 -2.33
C VAL A 19 4.96 -8.70 -2.84
N LEU A 20 4.47 -7.70 -2.11
CA LEU A 20 4.49 -6.29 -2.52
C LEU A 20 5.28 -5.45 -1.52
N PRO A 21 6.58 -5.23 -1.76
CA PRO A 21 7.38 -4.29 -0.99
C PRO A 21 6.86 -2.85 -1.13
N ASN A 22 7.01 -2.04 -0.09
CA ASN A 22 6.48 -0.68 -0.06
C ASN A 22 7.60 0.37 -0.07
N ALA A 23 7.57 1.27 -1.06
CA ALA A 23 8.47 2.40 -1.22
C ALA A 23 7.90 3.69 -0.61
N TRP A 24 8.77 4.66 -0.35
CA TRP A 24 8.39 6.00 0.13
C TRP A 24 8.97 7.15 -0.69
N ASP A 25 9.95 6.86 -1.55
CA ASP A 25 10.55 7.79 -2.48
C ASP A 25 11.08 7.06 -3.74
N ALA A 26 11.63 7.82 -4.67
CA ALA A 26 12.15 7.27 -5.92
C ALA A 26 13.33 6.30 -5.72
N CYS A 27 14.21 6.57 -4.75
CA CYS A 27 15.41 5.77 -4.51
C CYS A 27 15.07 4.41 -3.88
N SER A 28 14.20 4.42 -2.87
CA SER A 28 13.66 3.20 -2.26
C SER A 28 12.93 2.33 -3.29
N ALA A 29 12.15 2.93 -4.19
CA ALA A 29 11.50 2.20 -5.27
C ALA A 29 12.50 1.53 -6.22
N ALA A 30 13.54 2.26 -6.65
CA ALA A 30 14.58 1.73 -7.54
C ALA A 30 15.37 0.59 -6.88
N VAL A 31 15.70 0.70 -5.59
CA VAL A 31 16.37 -0.36 -4.83
C VAL A 31 15.46 -1.59 -4.68
N ILE A 32 14.17 -1.40 -4.44
CA ILE A 32 13.18 -2.47 -4.38
C ILE A 32 13.05 -3.19 -5.74
N GLU A 33 12.98 -2.45 -6.85
CA GLU A 33 12.94 -3.03 -8.20
C GLU A 33 14.22 -3.82 -8.50
N ARG A 34 15.40 -3.25 -8.19
CA ARG A 34 16.70 -3.93 -8.33
C ARG A 34 16.79 -5.22 -7.50
N ALA A 35 16.10 -5.29 -6.37
CA ALA A 35 15.99 -6.51 -5.56
C ALA A 35 15.09 -7.59 -6.20
N GLY A 36 14.46 -7.30 -7.34
CA GLY A 36 13.67 -8.24 -8.12
C GLY A 36 12.15 -8.14 -7.89
N ALA A 37 11.67 -7.05 -7.28
CA ALA A 37 10.23 -6.86 -7.09
C ALA A 37 9.51 -6.75 -8.45
N SER A 38 8.44 -7.52 -8.66
CA SER A 38 7.63 -7.48 -9.88
C SER A 38 6.59 -6.35 -9.89
N ALA A 39 6.29 -5.79 -8.72
CA ALA A 39 5.44 -4.63 -8.48
C ALA A 39 5.84 -3.96 -7.15
N ILE A 40 5.42 -2.71 -6.97
CA ILE A 40 5.75 -1.90 -5.78
C ILE A 40 4.49 -1.27 -5.21
N GLY A 41 4.32 -1.28 -3.89
CA GLY A 41 3.34 -0.42 -3.21
C GLY A 41 4.00 0.88 -2.74
N THR A 42 3.25 1.96 -2.55
CA THR A 42 3.70 3.03 -1.66
C THR A 42 3.24 2.74 -0.23
N SER A 43 3.80 3.42 0.77
CA SER A 43 3.26 3.48 2.14
C SER A 43 2.97 4.93 2.46
N SER A 44 1.71 5.28 2.75
CA SER A 44 1.31 6.66 3.04
C SER A 44 2.11 7.23 4.22
N ALA A 45 2.26 6.43 5.27
CA ALA A 45 3.03 6.77 6.46
C ALA A 45 4.47 7.13 6.13
N ALA A 46 5.16 6.26 5.39
CA ALA A 46 6.57 6.46 5.07
C ALA A 46 6.78 7.64 4.11
N VAL A 47 5.87 7.84 3.14
CA VAL A 47 5.87 9.02 2.27
C VAL A 47 5.66 10.29 3.09
N SER A 48 4.68 10.30 4.00
CA SER A 48 4.40 11.43 4.89
C SER A 48 5.62 11.80 5.72
N TRP A 49 6.27 10.82 6.36
CA TRP A 49 7.48 11.04 7.15
C TRP A 49 8.62 11.63 6.31
N ALA A 50 8.85 11.08 5.13
CA ALA A 50 9.88 11.59 4.20
C ALA A 50 9.60 13.03 3.73
N LEU A 51 8.33 13.44 3.71
CA LEU A 51 7.90 14.79 3.35
C LEU A 51 7.67 15.70 4.58
N GLY A 52 8.08 15.27 5.77
CA GLY A 52 8.04 16.07 6.99
C GLY A 52 6.64 16.21 7.60
N ARG A 53 5.75 15.25 7.35
CA ARG A 53 4.40 15.20 7.92
C ARG A 53 4.18 13.90 8.69
N PRO A 54 3.38 13.90 9.77
CA PRO A 54 2.89 12.65 10.32
C PRO A 54 1.87 12.00 9.36
N ASP A 55 1.62 10.70 9.56
CA ASP A 55 0.62 9.94 8.80
C ASP A 55 -0.83 10.32 9.19
N GLY A 56 -1.82 9.86 8.41
CA GLY A 56 -3.25 10.01 8.73
C GLY A 56 -3.87 11.29 8.18
N GLU A 57 -3.95 11.38 6.85
CA GLU A 57 -4.57 12.43 6.03
C GLU A 57 -3.83 13.78 6.04
N GLN A 58 -2.67 13.88 6.68
CA GLN A 58 -1.98 15.17 6.87
C GLN A 58 -1.16 15.63 5.67
N LEU A 59 -0.83 14.72 4.75
CA LEU A 59 -0.04 15.05 3.56
C LEU A 59 -0.90 15.70 2.46
N GLY A 60 -2.09 15.16 2.24
CA GLY A 60 -3.03 15.59 1.22
C GLY A 60 -2.75 15.05 -0.18
N ARG A 61 -3.80 15.05 -1.02
CA ARG A 61 -3.82 14.48 -2.37
C ARG A 61 -2.67 14.93 -3.26
N ASP A 62 -2.45 16.24 -3.38
CA ASP A 62 -1.53 16.78 -4.40
C ASP A 62 -0.08 16.39 -4.08
N ALA A 63 0.29 16.39 -2.80
CA ALA A 63 1.61 15.96 -2.35
C ALA A 63 1.79 14.44 -2.52
N MET A 64 0.77 13.63 -2.19
CA MET A 64 0.80 12.18 -2.43
C MET A 64 0.94 11.86 -3.92
N ALA A 65 0.12 12.46 -4.79
CA ALA A 65 0.20 12.27 -6.24
C ALA A 65 1.57 12.69 -6.81
N ALA A 66 2.17 13.76 -6.29
CA ALA A 66 3.51 14.16 -6.67
C ALA A 66 4.58 13.16 -6.22
N ALA A 67 4.45 12.55 -5.04
CA ALA A 67 5.34 11.49 -4.57
C ALA A 67 5.22 10.23 -5.44
N VAL A 68 3.99 9.78 -5.71
CA VAL A 68 3.68 8.66 -6.61
C VAL A 68 4.30 8.89 -7.98
N ARG A 69 4.18 10.08 -8.56
CA ARG A 69 4.75 10.40 -9.88
C ARG A 69 6.28 10.23 -9.90
N ARG A 70 6.97 10.64 -8.84
CA ARG A 70 8.44 10.47 -8.74
C ARG A 70 8.82 9.00 -8.64
N ILE A 71 8.07 8.22 -7.86
CA ILE A 71 8.25 6.77 -7.72
C ILE A 71 8.02 6.05 -9.05
N VAL A 72 6.89 6.29 -9.71
CA VAL A 72 6.54 5.68 -11.00
C VAL A 72 7.57 5.99 -12.08
N ARG A 73 8.15 7.20 -12.07
CA ARG A 73 9.22 7.59 -13.00
C ARG A 73 10.57 6.97 -12.69
N ALA A 74 10.77 6.40 -11.51
CA ALA A 74 12.00 5.71 -11.16
C ALA A 74 12.01 4.26 -11.66
N VAL A 75 10.83 3.62 -11.74
CA VAL A 75 10.71 2.16 -11.98
C VAL A 75 9.91 1.79 -13.23
N ASP A 76 10.12 0.59 -13.75
CA ASP A 76 9.38 0.05 -14.90
C ASP A 76 8.21 -0.83 -14.48
N VAL A 77 8.28 -1.44 -13.31
CA VAL A 77 7.21 -2.26 -12.73
C VAL A 77 5.93 -1.45 -12.38
N PRO A 78 4.77 -2.11 -12.24
CA PRO A 78 3.55 -1.47 -11.75
C PRO A 78 3.69 -0.96 -10.32
N VAL A 79 3.08 0.20 -10.04
CA VAL A 79 3.06 0.82 -8.71
C VAL A 79 1.63 0.96 -8.20
N SER A 80 1.35 0.46 -6.99
CA SER A 80 0.09 0.66 -6.27
C SER A 80 0.23 1.79 -5.26
N ALA A 81 -0.57 2.85 -5.38
CA ALA A 81 -0.52 4.00 -4.48
C ALA A 81 -1.39 3.79 -3.23
N ASP A 82 -0.79 3.92 -2.05
CA ASP A 82 -1.53 4.08 -0.80
C ASP A 82 -2.07 5.50 -0.70
N VAL A 83 -3.40 5.65 -0.83
CA VAL A 83 -4.08 6.96 -0.85
C VAL A 83 -4.92 7.19 0.41
N GLU A 84 -4.68 6.41 1.47
CA GLU A 84 -5.38 6.53 2.74
C GLU A 84 -6.91 6.46 2.53
N GLY A 85 -7.69 7.32 3.18
CA GLY A 85 -9.12 7.53 2.97
C GLY A 85 -9.44 8.36 1.73
N GLY A 86 -8.50 8.55 0.80
CA GLY A 86 -8.73 9.26 -0.44
C GLY A 86 -8.77 10.79 -0.32
N TYR A 87 -8.24 11.36 0.76
CA TYR A 87 -8.04 12.81 0.95
C TYR A 87 -9.31 13.67 0.86
N GLY A 88 -10.39 13.18 1.45
CA GLY A 88 -11.62 13.93 1.66
C GLY A 88 -12.80 13.05 2.09
N PRO A 89 -13.87 13.68 2.61
CA PRO A 89 -14.97 12.95 3.24
C PRO A 89 -15.87 12.21 2.24
N GLY A 90 -15.96 12.69 0.99
CA GLY A 90 -16.96 12.24 0.04
C GLY A 90 -16.43 11.38 -1.12
N PRO A 91 -17.32 10.69 -1.85
CA PRO A 91 -16.96 9.96 -3.07
C PRO A 91 -16.32 10.86 -4.15
N GLY A 92 -16.70 12.14 -4.22
CA GLY A 92 -16.11 13.11 -5.15
C GLY A 92 -14.64 13.40 -4.87
N ASP A 93 -14.23 13.43 -3.59
CA ASP A 93 -12.84 13.62 -3.20
C ASP A 93 -11.99 12.41 -3.57
N VAL A 94 -12.52 11.21 -3.31
CA VAL A 94 -11.92 9.94 -3.74
C VAL A 94 -11.74 9.91 -5.25
N ALA A 95 -12.77 10.31 -6.03
CA ALA A 95 -12.68 10.37 -7.48
C ALA A 95 -11.52 11.29 -7.95
N ALA A 96 -11.42 12.49 -7.39
CA ALA A 96 -10.34 13.42 -7.71
C ALA A 96 -8.96 12.89 -7.31
N THR A 97 -8.86 12.19 -6.17
CA THR A 97 -7.63 11.50 -5.74
C THR A 97 -7.22 10.42 -6.71
N VAL A 98 -8.17 9.58 -7.15
CA VAL A 98 -7.90 8.51 -8.12
C VAL A 98 -7.47 9.07 -9.46
N GLU A 99 -8.14 10.11 -9.97
CA GLU A 99 -7.74 10.79 -11.21
C GLU A 99 -6.30 11.31 -11.11
N ALA A 100 -5.92 11.92 -9.98
CA ALA A 100 -4.58 12.44 -9.76
C ALA A 100 -3.49 11.35 -9.71
N VAL A 101 -3.73 10.22 -9.04
CA VAL A 101 -2.73 9.14 -8.96
C VAL A 101 -2.67 8.29 -10.24
N VAL A 102 -3.77 8.18 -10.98
CA VAL A 102 -3.76 7.57 -12.33
C VAL A 102 -2.94 8.44 -13.29
N ASP A 103 -3.11 9.76 -13.26
CA ASP A 103 -2.28 10.69 -14.07
C ASP A 103 -0.79 10.67 -13.62
N ALA A 104 -0.52 10.35 -12.35
CA ALA A 104 0.82 10.08 -11.86
C ALA A 104 1.40 8.73 -12.33
N GLY A 105 0.55 7.85 -12.86
CA GLY A 105 0.91 6.56 -13.46
C GLY A 105 0.74 5.35 -12.54
N ALA A 106 -0.05 5.46 -11.47
CA ALA A 106 -0.37 4.35 -10.58
C ALA A 106 -1.21 3.27 -11.31
N ALA A 107 -0.85 2.01 -11.07
CA ALA A 107 -1.51 0.81 -11.60
C ALA A 107 -2.53 0.21 -10.63
N GLY A 108 -2.50 0.63 -9.37
CA GLY A 108 -3.49 0.29 -8.36
C GLY A 108 -3.51 1.31 -7.23
N ILE A 109 -4.48 1.16 -6.34
CA ILE A 109 -4.62 1.99 -5.13
C ILE A 109 -4.94 1.12 -3.91
N ASN A 110 -4.55 1.57 -2.72
CA ASN A 110 -5.18 1.19 -1.46
C ASN A 110 -6.10 2.33 -1.02
N LEU A 111 -7.37 2.02 -0.72
CA LEU A 111 -8.36 2.98 -0.24
C LEU A 111 -9.03 2.44 1.03
N GLU A 112 -8.89 3.13 2.16
CA GLU A 112 -9.40 2.67 3.44
C GLU A 112 -10.76 3.26 3.83
N ASP A 113 -11.46 2.56 4.72
CA ASP A 113 -12.73 2.97 5.32
C ASP A 113 -12.54 3.83 6.59
N SER A 114 -11.30 4.12 6.97
CA SER A 114 -10.96 5.08 8.01
C SER A 114 -11.02 6.52 7.47
N PRO A 115 -11.69 7.46 8.17
CA PRO A 115 -11.83 8.85 7.71
C PRO A 115 -10.62 9.74 8.07
N GLY A 116 -9.50 9.16 8.53
CA GLY A 116 -8.27 9.87 8.90
C GLY A 116 -8.01 9.97 10.40
N PRO A 117 -8.63 10.92 11.15
CA PRO A 117 -8.24 11.17 12.53
C PRO A 117 -8.42 9.93 13.41
N ALA A 118 -7.35 9.57 14.14
CA ALA A 118 -7.36 8.43 15.04
C ALA A 118 -8.55 8.49 16.01
N GLY A 119 -9.31 7.39 16.08
CA GLY A 119 -10.50 7.26 16.93
C GLY A 119 -11.81 7.72 16.29
N SER A 120 -11.78 8.23 15.05
CA SER A 120 -13.01 8.45 14.28
C SER A 120 -13.67 7.11 13.92
N PRO A 121 -15.01 7.02 13.92
CA PRO A 121 -15.69 5.82 13.47
C PRO A 121 -15.38 5.56 11.98
N LEU A 122 -15.23 4.29 11.62
CA LEU A 122 -15.10 3.89 10.22
C LEU A 122 -16.33 4.35 9.43
N HIS A 123 -16.14 4.63 8.14
CA HIS A 123 -17.26 4.74 7.21
C HIS A 123 -18.14 3.49 7.29
N SER A 124 -19.46 3.68 7.14
CA SER A 124 -20.36 2.53 7.03
C SER A 124 -20.00 1.71 5.79
N PRO A 125 -20.33 0.40 5.75
CA PRO A 125 -20.10 -0.43 4.57
C PRO A 125 -20.68 0.19 3.29
N GLU A 126 -21.86 0.79 3.37
CA GLU A 126 -22.54 1.46 2.25
C GLU A 126 -21.81 2.73 1.79
N ALA A 127 -21.43 3.60 2.73
CA ALA A 127 -20.70 4.83 2.41
C ALA A 127 -19.34 4.53 1.77
N GLN A 128 -18.64 3.50 2.26
CA GLN A 128 -17.38 3.07 1.65
C GLN A 128 -17.59 2.42 0.27
N ALA A 129 -18.67 1.66 0.07
CA ALA A 129 -19.02 1.12 -1.24
C ALA A 129 -19.28 2.23 -2.28
N GLU A 130 -19.94 3.33 -1.90
CA GLU A 130 -20.09 4.50 -2.78
C GLU A 130 -18.75 5.13 -3.16
N ARG A 131 -17.82 5.22 -2.19
CA ARG A 131 -16.46 5.73 -2.40
C ARG A 131 -15.64 4.83 -3.33
N ILE A 132 -15.73 3.51 -3.18
CA ILE A 132 -15.09 2.53 -4.08
C ILE A 132 -15.68 2.62 -5.50
N THR A 133 -17.00 2.78 -5.61
CA THR A 133 -17.67 2.95 -6.91
C THR A 133 -17.16 4.22 -7.61
N ALA A 134 -17.02 5.33 -6.87
CA ALA A 134 -16.47 6.57 -7.41
C ALA A 134 -15.00 6.42 -7.84
N ALA A 135 -14.19 5.69 -7.07
CA ALA A 135 -12.82 5.34 -7.44
C ALA A 135 -12.76 4.58 -8.78
N ARG A 136 -13.61 3.54 -8.96
CA ARG A 136 -13.67 2.78 -10.22
C ARG A 136 -14.07 3.67 -11.40
N GLN A 137 -15.11 4.49 -11.24
CA GLN A 137 -15.58 5.38 -12.31
C GLN A 137 -14.52 6.43 -12.68
N ALA A 138 -13.84 7.00 -11.70
CA ALA A 138 -12.72 7.92 -11.89
C ALA A 138 -11.58 7.29 -12.67
N ALA A 139 -11.16 6.08 -12.28
CA ALA A 139 -10.10 5.35 -12.97
C ALA A 139 -10.46 5.11 -14.45
N ALA A 140 -11.70 4.71 -14.74
CA ALA A 140 -12.17 4.53 -16.11
C ALA A 140 -12.14 5.84 -16.93
N ARG A 141 -12.61 6.96 -16.36
CA ARG A 141 -12.54 8.29 -17.00
C ARG A 141 -11.12 8.75 -17.28
N ALA A 142 -10.19 8.42 -16.38
CA ALA A 142 -8.77 8.71 -16.52
C ALA A 142 -8.02 7.73 -17.46
N GLY A 143 -8.73 6.83 -18.14
CA GLY A 143 -8.14 5.90 -19.11
C GLY A 143 -7.48 4.67 -18.50
N ALA A 144 -7.75 4.35 -17.23
CA ALA A 144 -7.28 3.16 -16.53
C ALA A 144 -8.44 2.32 -15.96
N PRO A 145 -9.39 1.82 -16.80
CA PRO A 145 -10.50 0.98 -16.33
C PRO A 145 -10.04 -0.31 -15.62
N ASP A 146 -8.80 -0.76 -15.84
CA ASP A 146 -8.21 -1.93 -15.19
C ASP A 146 -7.46 -1.59 -13.88
N LEU A 147 -7.51 -0.35 -13.38
CA LEU A 147 -6.90 0.04 -12.10
C LEU A 147 -7.31 -0.95 -11.00
N VAL A 148 -6.33 -1.48 -10.27
CA VAL A 148 -6.59 -2.40 -9.14
C VAL A 148 -6.97 -1.60 -7.91
N VAL A 149 -8.21 -1.74 -7.43
CA VAL A 149 -8.69 -1.12 -6.20
C VAL A 149 -8.59 -2.12 -5.05
N ASN A 150 -7.63 -1.92 -4.16
CA ASN A 150 -7.47 -2.69 -2.94
C ASN A 150 -8.22 -1.99 -1.80
N ALA A 151 -9.45 -2.43 -1.54
CA ALA A 151 -10.28 -1.85 -0.49
C ALA A 151 -9.75 -2.30 0.87
N ARG A 152 -9.36 -1.33 1.71
CA ARG A 152 -8.85 -1.58 3.06
C ARG A 152 -9.96 -1.37 4.07
N THR A 153 -10.07 -2.30 5.01
CA THR A 153 -10.94 -2.14 6.17
C THR A 153 -10.15 -2.23 7.47
N ASP A 154 -10.32 -1.21 8.31
CA ASP A 154 -9.56 -1.08 9.55
C ASP A 154 -10.25 -1.69 10.78
N VAL A 155 -11.25 -2.55 10.59
CA VAL A 155 -11.95 -3.25 11.68
C VAL A 155 -10.98 -3.94 12.64
N PHE A 156 -9.98 -4.66 12.13
CA PHE A 156 -8.96 -5.31 12.97
C PHE A 156 -7.90 -4.32 13.46
N PHE A 157 -7.50 -3.37 12.62
CA PHE A 157 -6.46 -2.40 12.95
C PHE A 157 -6.87 -1.46 14.09
N HIS A 158 -8.10 -0.96 14.06
CA HIS A 158 -8.69 -0.11 15.09
C HIS A 158 -9.50 -0.88 16.14
N GLN A 159 -9.52 -2.22 16.08
CA GLN A 159 -10.22 -3.07 17.04
C GLN A 159 -11.71 -2.71 17.21
N VAL A 160 -12.39 -2.43 16.10
CA VAL A 160 -13.78 -1.97 16.09
C VAL A 160 -14.73 -3.11 16.47
N GLY A 161 -15.66 -2.84 17.38
CA GLY A 161 -16.63 -3.85 17.86
C GLY A 161 -16.01 -4.96 18.73
N GLU A 162 -16.88 -5.90 19.13
CA GLU A 162 -16.49 -7.03 19.99
C GLU A 162 -15.56 -8.00 19.24
N PRO A 163 -14.51 -8.54 19.88
CA PRO A 163 -13.53 -9.42 19.22
C PRO A 163 -14.15 -10.59 18.43
N ALA A 164 -15.21 -11.20 18.96
CA ALA A 164 -15.89 -12.33 18.34
C ALA A 164 -16.66 -11.97 17.04
N GLY A 165 -17.08 -10.71 16.88
CA GLY A 165 -17.87 -10.26 15.73
C GLY A 165 -17.05 -9.60 14.62
N ARG A 166 -15.74 -9.33 14.84
CA ARG A 166 -14.89 -8.59 13.89
C ARG A 166 -14.74 -9.29 12.55
N LEU A 167 -14.62 -10.62 12.55
CA LEU A 167 -14.48 -11.36 11.29
C LEU A 167 -15.76 -11.27 10.45
N ASP A 168 -16.93 -11.42 11.06
CA ASP A 168 -18.21 -11.35 10.38
C ASP A 168 -18.44 -9.93 9.79
N GLU A 169 -18.07 -8.89 10.53
CA GLU A 169 -18.11 -7.51 10.05
C GLU A 169 -17.18 -7.30 8.84
N VAL A 170 -15.96 -7.83 8.87
CA VAL A 170 -15.03 -7.78 7.74
C VAL A 170 -15.60 -8.51 6.52
N ILE A 171 -16.20 -9.69 6.71
CA ILE A 171 -16.80 -10.46 5.61
C ILE A 171 -17.98 -9.68 4.99
N ALA A 172 -18.83 -9.07 5.82
CA ALA A 172 -19.94 -8.24 5.35
C ALA A 172 -19.44 -7.03 4.55
N ARG A 173 -18.42 -6.31 5.04
CA ARG A 173 -17.76 -5.22 4.32
C ARG A 173 -17.16 -5.68 3.00
N ALA A 174 -16.43 -6.80 3.01
CA ALA A 174 -15.78 -7.34 1.84
C ALA A 174 -16.78 -7.67 0.71
N GLY A 175 -17.94 -8.24 1.06
CA GLY A 175 -19.01 -8.48 0.08
C GLY A 175 -19.49 -7.17 -0.58
N ARG A 176 -19.74 -6.13 0.21
CA ARG A 176 -20.14 -4.81 -0.30
C ARG A 176 -19.05 -4.15 -1.14
N TYR A 177 -17.79 -4.26 -0.72
CA TYR A 177 -16.67 -3.67 -1.44
C TYR A 177 -16.43 -4.38 -2.77
N ALA A 178 -16.58 -5.70 -2.81
CA ALA A 178 -16.54 -6.47 -4.05
C ALA A 178 -17.68 -6.06 -5.01
N GLU A 179 -18.93 -5.95 -4.51
CA GLU A 179 -20.08 -5.46 -5.29
C GLU A 179 -19.83 -4.05 -5.87
N ALA A 180 -19.14 -3.19 -5.12
CA ALA A 180 -18.76 -1.83 -5.55
C ALA A 180 -17.60 -1.78 -6.56
N GLY A 181 -16.92 -2.90 -6.82
CA GLY A 181 -15.84 -3.00 -7.80
C GLY A 181 -14.42 -2.98 -7.22
N ALA A 182 -14.24 -3.30 -5.94
CA ALA A 182 -12.94 -3.61 -5.38
C ALA A 182 -12.37 -4.90 -6.00
N ASP A 183 -11.09 -4.89 -6.35
CA ASP A 183 -10.38 -6.04 -6.91
C ASP A 183 -9.70 -6.87 -5.82
N CYS A 184 -9.38 -6.26 -4.68
CA CYS A 184 -8.72 -6.91 -3.55
C CYS A 184 -9.26 -6.36 -2.23
N LEU A 185 -9.17 -7.16 -1.17
CA LEU A 185 -9.48 -6.76 0.21
C LEU A 185 -8.20 -6.70 1.03
N PHE A 186 -8.00 -5.64 1.80
CA PHE A 186 -6.93 -5.54 2.78
C PHE A 186 -7.47 -5.41 4.20
N VAL A 187 -7.03 -6.31 5.09
CA VAL A 187 -7.42 -6.31 6.51
C VAL A 187 -6.16 -6.19 7.37
N PRO A 188 -5.60 -4.98 7.55
CA PRO A 188 -4.45 -4.76 8.42
C PRO A 188 -4.74 -5.21 9.85
N GLY A 189 -3.71 -5.79 10.49
CA GLY A 189 -3.82 -6.32 11.85
C GLY A 189 -4.38 -7.75 11.95
N LEU A 190 -4.95 -8.31 10.89
CA LEU A 190 -5.39 -9.71 10.86
C LEU A 190 -4.25 -10.63 10.39
N LEU A 191 -3.55 -11.26 11.33
CA LEU A 191 -2.46 -12.22 11.07
C LEU A 191 -2.72 -13.62 11.67
N ASP A 192 -3.85 -13.84 12.31
CA ASP A 192 -4.26 -15.18 12.74
C ASP A 192 -4.57 -16.05 11.52
N LEU A 193 -3.83 -17.15 11.36
CA LEU A 193 -3.95 -18.02 10.18
C LEU A 193 -5.30 -18.75 10.10
N GLY A 194 -5.95 -19.03 11.24
CA GLY A 194 -7.27 -19.67 11.27
C GLY A 194 -8.33 -18.72 10.75
N LEU A 195 -8.34 -17.49 11.27
CA LEU A 195 -9.25 -16.44 10.81
C LEU A 195 -8.99 -16.05 9.34
N LEU A 196 -7.73 -15.99 8.91
CA LEU A 196 -7.38 -15.73 7.50
C LEU A 196 -7.89 -16.84 6.56
N ARG A 197 -7.83 -18.11 6.97
CA ARG A 197 -8.42 -19.23 6.20
C ARG A 197 -9.93 -19.07 6.07
N THR A 198 -10.61 -18.72 7.15
CA THR A 198 -12.05 -18.47 7.11
C THR A 198 -12.39 -17.28 6.22
N LEU A 199 -11.65 -16.17 6.35
CA LEU A 199 -11.86 -14.98 5.54
C LEU A 199 -11.68 -15.27 4.04
N THR A 200 -10.54 -15.84 3.66
CA THR A 200 -10.20 -16.10 2.25
C THR A 200 -11.12 -17.12 1.58
N ALA A 201 -11.72 -18.04 2.36
CA ALA A 201 -12.73 -18.97 1.85
C ALA A 201 -14.11 -18.30 1.69
N ALA A 202 -14.40 -17.24 2.44
CA ALA A 202 -15.71 -16.59 2.46
C ALA A 202 -15.85 -15.41 1.48
N VAL A 203 -14.75 -14.71 1.17
CA VAL A 203 -14.81 -13.49 0.34
C VAL A 203 -14.55 -13.79 -1.14
N PRO A 204 -15.22 -13.08 -2.07
CA PRO A 204 -15.11 -13.37 -3.51
C PRO A 204 -13.88 -12.74 -4.19
N ILE A 205 -13.06 -11.99 -3.44
CA ILE A 205 -11.91 -11.24 -3.97
C ILE A 205 -10.62 -11.59 -3.23
N PRO A 206 -9.45 -11.55 -3.89
CA PRO A 206 -8.14 -11.76 -3.29
C PRO A 206 -7.92 -10.97 -1.98
N VAL A 207 -7.40 -11.64 -0.96
CA VAL A 207 -7.05 -11.00 0.33
C VAL A 207 -5.58 -10.62 0.35
N ASN A 208 -5.34 -9.37 0.75
CA ASN A 208 -4.06 -8.80 1.13
C ASN A 208 -3.86 -8.93 2.65
N ALA A 209 -2.71 -9.43 3.07
CA ALA A 209 -2.27 -9.42 4.47
C ALA A 209 -1.09 -8.44 4.64
N GLY A 210 -1.03 -7.78 5.80
CA GLY A 210 -0.02 -6.79 6.12
C GLY A 210 0.89 -7.30 7.23
N SER A 211 2.18 -7.49 6.95
CA SER A 211 3.18 -7.79 7.98
C SER A 211 3.99 -6.53 8.29
N PHE A 212 3.61 -5.84 9.36
CA PHE A 212 4.23 -4.57 9.76
C PHE A 212 5.20 -4.73 10.95
N PHE A 213 5.18 -5.88 11.61
CA PHE A 213 5.94 -6.13 12.84
C PHE A 213 6.68 -7.47 12.77
N ALA A 214 7.80 -7.56 13.48
CA ALA A 214 8.55 -8.81 13.61
C ALA A 214 7.74 -9.87 14.37
N GLY A 215 7.93 -11.14 14.00
CA GLY A 215 7.30 -12.29 14.68
C GLY A 215 5.95 -12.74 14.12
N GLY A 216 5.49 -12.17 13.00
CA GLY A 216 4.29 -12.65 12.29
C GLY A 216 4.52 -13.93 11.45
N PRO A 217 3.46 -14.49 10.84
CA PRO A 217 3.57 -15.63 9.95
C PRO A 217 4.50 -15.38 8.75
N THR A 218 5.11 -16.45 8.24
CA THR A 218 5.90 -16.36 7.00
C THR A 218 4.98 -16.13 5.79
N VAL A 219 5.56 -15.64 4.69
CA VAL A 219 4.87 -15.50 3.40
C VAL A 219 4.24 -16.83 2.96
N ALA A 220 4.94 -17.95 3.15
CA ALA A 220 4.43 -19.28 2.82
C ALA A 220 3.19 -19.64 3.66
N MET A 221 3.22 -19.39 4.96
CA MET A 221 2.09 -19.63 5.86
C MET A 221 0.87 -18.78 5.50
N LEU A 222 1.08 -17.52 5.10
CA LEU A 222 0.00 -16.65 4.61
C LEU A 222 -0.61 -17.20 3.31
N ALA A 223 0.22 -17.66 2.37
CA ALA A 223 -0.23 -18.25 1.12
C ALA A 223 -1.06 -19.52 1.34
N GLU A 224 -0.61 -20.40 2.25
CA GLU A 224 -1.35 -21.59 2.69
C GLU A 224 -2.68 -21.23 3.36
N ALA A 225 -2.77 -20.06 3.99
CA ALA A 225 -4.01 -19.52 4.53
C ALA A 225 -4.92 -18.86 3.49
N GLY A 226 -4.60 -18.94 2.19
CA GLY A 226 -5.42 -18.43 1.10
C GLY A 226 -5.12 -16.98 0.69
N VAL A 227 -4.17 -16.31 1.35
CA VAL A 227 -3.76 -14.94 0.99
C VAL A 227 -3.16 -14.91 -0.43
N ARG A 228 -3.41 -13.82 -1.16
CA ARG A 228 -2.90 -13.61 -2.53
C ARG A 228 -2.09 -12.35 -2.70
N ARG A 229 -2.08 -11.47 -1.71
CA ARG A 229 -1.16 -10.33 -1.65
C ARG A 229 -0.57 -10.21 -0.25
N VAL A 230 0.72 -9.95 -0.14
CA VAL A 230 1.40 -9.64 1.13
C VAL A 230 2.09 -8.30 0.99
N SER A 231 1.58 -7.30 1.69
CA SER A 231 2.20 -5.96 1.75
C SER A 231 2.99 -5.81 3.04
N VAL A 232 4.06 -4.99 3.03
CA VAL A 232 4.96 -4.81 4.19
C VAL A 232 4.88 -3.40 4.80
N GLY A 233 4.04 -2.52 4.27
CA GLY A 233 3.77 -1.18 4.78
C GLY A 233 5.04 -0.41 5.14
N THR A 234 5.16 -0.04 6.41
CA THR A 234 6.28 0.77 6.91
C THR A 234 7.54 -0.02 7.21
N ALA A 235 7.57 -1.36 7.05
CA ALA A 235 8.67 -2.19 7.52
C ALA A 235 10.02 -1.82 6.88
N LEU A 236 10.06 -1.57 5.56
CA LEU A 236 11.30 -1.20 4.88
C LEU A 236 11.78 0.21 5.26
N ALA A 237 10.86 1.17 5.36
CA ALA A 237 11.18 2.52 5.82
C ALA A 237 11.68 2.50 7.26
N GLY A 238 11.03 1.73 8.14
CA GLY A 238 11.43 1.53 9.52
C GLY A 238 12.82 0.92 9.64
N ALA A 239 13.16 -0.07 8.80
CA ALA A 239 14.50 -0.64 8.74
C ALA A 239 15.55 0.40 8.31
N ALA A 240 15.26 1.18 7.26
CA ALA A 240 16.16 2.24 6.78
C ALA A 240 16.39 3.33 7.83
N TYR A 241 15.32 3.83 8.45
CA TYR A 241 15.43 4.86 9.49
C TYR A 241 16.07 4.33 10.79
N THR A 242 15.89 3.05 11.12
CA THR A 242 16.60 2.43 12.25
C THR A 242 18.11 2.38 11.99
N ALA A 243 18.53 2.01 10.77
CA ALA A 243 19.95 2.00 10.42
C ALA A 243 20.55 3.42 10.46
N ALA A 244 19.83 4.41 9.91
CA ALA A 244 20.25 5.81 9.95
C ALA A 244 20.37 6.35 11.38
N LEU A 245 19.39 6.05 12.26
CA LEU A 245 19.42 6.46 13.66
C LEU A 245 20.63 5.87 14.39
N ARG A 246 20.85 4.55 14.26
CA ARG A 246 21.98 3.87 14.92
C ARG A 246 23.33 4.41 14.46
N ALA A 247 23.49 4.66 13.17
CA ALA A 247 24.72 5.25 12.63
C ALA A 247 24.94 6.67 13.15
N ALA A 248 23.89 7.50 13.19
CA ALA A 248 23.98 8.86 13.74
C ALA A 248 24.34 8.86 15.23
N GLU A 249 23.77 7.95 16.03
CA GLU A 249 24.11 7.78 17.44
C GLU A 249 25.59 7.38 17.61
N ALA A 250 26.09 6.42 16.82
CA ALA A 250 27.50 6.00 16.87
C ALA A 250 28.46 7.14 16.45
N PHE A 251 28.14 7.90 15.41
CA PHE A 251 28.92 9.06 14.99
C PHE A 251 29.00 10.13 16.08
N LEU A 252 27.87 10.48 16.68
CA LEU A 252 27.77 11.58 17.65
C LEU A 252 28.36 11.20 19.01
N LYS A 253 28.18 9.95 19.44
CA LYS A 253 28.58 9.49 20.76
C LYS A 253 30.03 9.00 20.78
N ASP A 254 30.40 8.18 19.80
CA ASP A 254 31.63 7.39 19.83
C ASP A 254 32.64 7.82 18.74
N GLY A 255 32.22 8.69 17.81
CA GLY A 255 33.07 9.13 16.68
C GLY A 255 33.34 8.03 15.65
N ASP A 256 32.54 6.96 15.66
CA ASP A 256 32.75 5.76 14.85
C ASP A 256 32.34 5.97 13.38
N LEU A 257 33.27 6.43 12.55
CA LEU A 257 33.03 6.66 11.12
C LEU A 257 32.72 5.38 10.31
N ASP A 258 32.94 4.20 10.88
CA ASP A 258 32.67 2.91 10.23
C ASP A 258 31.25 2.41 10.52
N ALA A 259 30.43 3.14 11.29
CA ALA A 259 29.06 2.74 11.65
C ALA A 259 28.11 2.53 10.45
N THR A 260 28.49 3.00 9.25
CA THR A 260 27.76 2.78 7.99
C THR A 260 28.41 1.75 7.07
N ALA A 261 29.44 1.02 7.52
CA ALA A 261 30.12 0.01 6.72
C ALA A 261 29.11 -1.04 6.20
N GLY A 262 29.24 -1.42 4.92
CA GLY A 262 28.32 -2.35 4.25
C GLY A 262 27.02 -1.72 3.74
N SER A 263 26.83 -0.40 3.90
CA SER A 263 25.73 0.31 3.24
C SER A 263 25.86 0.24 1.71
N VAL A 264 24.72 0.29 1.02
CA VAL A 264 24.70 0.39 -0.45
C VAL A 264 25.50 1.61 -0.89
N SER A 265 26.45 1.42 -1.81
CA SER A 265 27.33 2.51 -2.20
C SER A 265 26.59 3.60 -3.00
N PRO A 266 27.06 4.86 -2.98
CA PRO A 266 26.46 5.92 -3.80
C PRO A 266 26.44 5.58 -5.29
N LEU A 267 27.47 4.89 -5.80
CA LEU A 267 27.52 4.43 -7.19
C LEU A 267 26.42 3.40 -7.50
N GLU A 268 26.12 2.52 -6.55
CA GLU A 268 25.05 1.55 -6.69
C GLU A 268 23.66 2.18 -6.63
N LEU A 269 23.47 3.20 -5.80
CA LEU A 269 22.23 3.98 -5.75
C LEU A 269 22.04 4.79 -7.03
N ASP A 270 23.09 5.47 -7.49
CA ASP A 270 23.11 6.14 -8.79
C ASP A 270 22.79 5.17 -9.92
N GLY A 271 23.39 3.98 -9.90
CA GLY A 271 23.15 2.93 -10.89
C GLY A 271 21.71 2.43 -10.88
N ALA A 272 21.10 2.26 -9.70
CA ALA A 272 19.68 1.90 -9.58
C ALA A 272 18.76 3.01 -10.12
N MET A 273 19.17 4.27 -10.00
CA MET A 273 18.40 5.44 -10.48
C MET A 273 18.62 5.75 -11.97
N ARG A 274 19.75 5.31 -12.54
CA ARG A 274 20.08 5.50 -13.96
C ARG A 274 19.35 4.45 -14.79
N ARG A 275 18.32 4.90 -15.52
CA ARG A 275 17.70 4.07 -16.55
C ARG A 275 18.71 3.82 -17.68
N PRO A 276 18.81 2.60 -18.25
CA PRO A 276 19.44 2.45 -19.55
C PRO A 276 18.69 3.37 -20.52
N ALA A 277 19.42 4.19 -21.28
CA ALA A 277 18.82 5.01 -22.32
C ALA A 277 18.06 4.07 -23.28
N GLY A 278 16.74 4.24 -23.32
CA GLY A 278 15.87 3.52 -24.26
C GLY A 278 16.16 3.91 -25.70
#